data_AF-A0A290ZF54-F1
#
_entry.id   AF-A0A290ZF54-F1
#
_cell.length_a   1.000
_cell.length_b   1.000
_cell.length_c   1.000
_cell.angle_alpha   90.00
_cell.angle_beta   90.00
_cell.angle_gamma   90.00
#
_symmetry.space_group_name_H-M   'P 1'
#
loop_
_entity.id
_entity.type
_entity.pdbx_description
1 polymer ?
#
loop_
_entity_poly.entity_id
_entity_poly.type
_entity_poly.pdbx_seq_one_letter_code
_entity_poly.pdbx_strand_id
1 'polypeptide(L)'
;MSESREKIRNTMTTLNNASSEHGYVITCDSQAVFRQIDARLMCPVTVWEREAVWELIKQGWSVIHPHSQVMSYGTLRTRVQLMLPTEEGLEALAWWLMVTKTDRVGGEG
;
A
#
# COMPACT_ATOMS: atom_id res chain seq x y z
N MET A 1 -17.25 -12.69 9.29
CA MET A 1 -17.08 -11.33 8.71
C MET A 1 -17.43 -11.42 7.23
N SER A 2 -18.15 -10.44 6.66
CA SER A 2 -18.43 -10.45 5.21
C SER A 2 -17.16 -10.16 4.41
N GLU A 3 -17.02 -10.77 3.23
CA GLU A 3 -15.89 -10.58 2.30
C GLU A 3 -15.63 -9.09 1.99
N SER A 4 -16.69 -8.28 1.89
CA SER A 4 -16.58 -6.83 1.64
C SER A 4 -15.87 -6.08 2.77
N ARG A 5 -16.10 -6.47 4.04
CA ARG A 5 -15.42 -5.83 5.19
C ARG A 5 -13.95 -6.19 5.24
N GLU A 6 -13.60 -7.40 4.81
CA GLU A 6 -12.20 -7.83 4.71
C GLU A 6 -11.47 -7.10 3.59
N LYS A 7 -12.10 -6.96 2.41
CA LYS A 7 -11.52 -6.19 1.30
C LYS A 7 -11.26 -4.74 1.69
N ILE A 8 -12.20 -4.07 2.37
CA ILE A 8 -12.02 -2.70 2.86
C ILE A 8 -10.85 -2.62 3.84
N ARG A 9 -10.79 -3.54 4.82
CA ARG A 9 -9.69 -3.57 5.80
C ARG A 9 -8.34 -3.75 5.12
N ASN A 10 -8.24 -4.67 4.19
CA ASN A 10 -7.01 -4.96 3.45
C ASN A 10 -6.57 -3.73 2.64
N THR A 11 -7.50 -3.09 1.94
CA THR A 11 -7.24 -1.87 1.16
C THR A 11 -6.73 -0.72 2.04
N MET A 12 -7.40 -0.46 3.17
CA MET A 12 -6.98 0.59 4.10
C MET A 12 -5.67 0.25 4.82
N THR A 13 -5.41 -1.03 5.10
CA THR A 13 -4.12 -1.48 5.65
C THR A 13 -2.99 -1.23 4.66
N THR A 14 -3.21 -1.57 3.38
CA THR A 14 -2.23 -1.30 2.31
C THR A 14 -2.01 0.20 2.14
N LEU A 15 -3.07 1.02 2.17
CA LEU A 15 -2.94 2.48 2.06
C LEU A 15 -2.15 3.08 3.24
N ASN A 16 -2.39 2.57 4.45
CA ASN A 16 -1.63 2.94 5.64
C ASN A 16 -0.15 2.52 5.56
N ASN A 17 0.14 1.36 4.98
CA ASN A 17 1.51 0.95 4.75
C ASN A 17 2.18 1.79 3.66
N ALA A 18 1.43 2.18 2.62
CA ALA A 18 1.92 3.03 1.54
C ALA A 18 2.27 4.45 2.01
N SER A 19 1.63 4.94 3.08
CA SER A 19 1.96 6.23 3.71
C SER A 19 3.13 6.16 4.71
N SER A 20 3.70 4.97 4.95
CA SER A 20 4.88 4.80 5.79
C SER A 20 6.18 5.14 5.07
N GLU A 21 7.29 5.22 5.81
CA GLU A 21 8.63 5.58 5.28
C GLU A 21 9.09 4.69 4.11
N HIS A 22 8.70 3.42 4.08
CA HIS A 22 9.18 2.47 3.08
C HIS A 22 8.13 2.19 2.01
N GLY A 23 6.84 2.06 2.35
CA GLY A 23 5.78 1.95 1.33
C GLY A 23 5.97 0.80 0.32
N TYR A 24 5.42 0.97 -0.88
CA TYR A 24 5.42 -0.05 -1.92
C TYR A 24 6.19 0.41 -3.16
N VAL A 25 6.83 -0.54 -3.83
CA VAL A 25 7.49 -0.35 -5.12
C VAL A 25 6.96 -1.34 -6.14
N ILE A 26 6.97 -0.93 -7.40
CA ILE A 26 6.46 -1.70 -8.53
C ILE A 26 7.57 -1.85 -9.56
N THR A 27 7.87 -3.07 -9.97
CA THR A 27 8.89 -3.32 -11.00
C THR A 27 8.46 -2.74 -12.34
N CYS A 28 9.38 -2.08 -13.04
CA CYS A 28 9.07 -1.45 -14.33
C CYS A 28 8.70 -2.49 -15.40
N ASP A 29 9.36 -3.65 -15.38
CA ASP A 29 9.26 -4.65 -16.46
C ASP A 29 8.07 -5.60 -16.29
N SER A 30 7.81 -6.04 -15.06
CA SER A 30 6.81 -7.08 -14.77
C SER A 30 5.60 -6.58 -13.98
N GLN A 31 5.62 -5.32 -13.54
CA GLN A 31 4.59 -4.75 -12.66
C GLN A 31 4.36 -5.59 -11.40
N ALA A 32 5.38 -6.30 -10.94
CA ALA A 32 5.35 -7.02 -9.68
C ALA A 32 5.48 -6.01 -8.54
N VAL A 33 4.68 -6.23 -7.49
CA VAL A 33 4.63 -5.35 -6.32
C VAL A 33 5.52 -5.91 -5.22
N PHE A 34 6.29 -5.03 -4.60
CA PHE A 34 7.15 -5.32 -3.46
C PHE A 34 6.91 -4.26 -2.38
N ARG A 35 7.12 -4.61 -1.11
CA ARG A 35 7.33 -3.60 -0.07
C ARG A 35 8.79 -3.21 -0.09
N GLN A 36 9.07 -1.93 0.05
CA GLN A 36 10.43 -1.48 0.33
C GLN A 36 10.76 -1.84 1.79
N ILE A 37 12.00 -2.24 2.03
CA ILE A 37 12.52 -2.50 3.38
C ILE A 37 13.46 -1.37 3.80
N ASP A 38 14.29 -0.89 2.87
CA ASP A 38 15.18 0.26 3.04
C ASP A 38 15.44 0.92 1.68
N ALA A 39 16.36 1.89 1.60
CA ALA A 39 16.67 2.61 0.36
C ALA A 39 17.13 1.74 -0.83
N ARG A 40 17.51 0.46 -0.61
CA ARG A 40 18.11 -0.43 -1.62
C ARG A 40 17.49 -1.83 -1.66
N LEU A 41 16.76 -2.24 -0.62
CA LEU A 41 16.20 -3.57 -0.46
C LEU A 41 14.67 -3.56 -0.50
N MET A 42 14.09 -4.56 -1.16
CA MET A 42 12.65 -4.79 -1.22
C MET A 42 12.30 -6.25 -0.93
N CYS A 43 11.06 -6.53 -0.57
CA CYS A 43 10.54 -7.88 -0.33
C CYS A 43 9.20 -8.11 -1.05
N PRO A 44 8.93 -9.32 -1.55
CA PRO A 44 7.69 -9.61 -2.26
C PRO A 44 6.52 -9.53 -1.29
N VAL A 45 5.40 -9.03 -1.80
CA VAL A 45 4.17 -8.94 -1.02
C VAL A 45 3.29 -10.17 -1.24
N THR A 46 2.35 -10.37 -0.34
CA THR A 46 1.34 -11.42 -0.49
C THR A 46 0.36 -11.10 -1.64
N VAL A 47 -0.37 -12.12 -2.12
CA VAL A 47 -1.33 -11.94 -3.23
C VAL A 47 -2.40 -10.89 -2.92
N TRP A 48 -2.96 -10.91 -1.70
CA TRP A 48 -4.00 -9.97 -1.30
C TRP A 48 -3.48 -8.52 -1.23
N GLU A 49 -2.22 -8.32 -0.81
CA GLU A 49 -1.62 -6.98 -0.78
C GLU A 49 -1.40 -6.43 -2.18
N ARG A 50 -0.92 -7.27 -3.09
CA ARG A 50 -0.75 -6.90 -4.50
C ARG A 50 -2.09 -6.45 -5.09
N GLU A 51 -3.16 -7.20 -4.84
CA GLU A 51 -4.51 -6.83 -5.31
C GLU A 51 -4.98 -5.51 -4.72
N ALA A 52 -4.75 -5.29 -3.42
CA ALA A 52 -5.08 -4.02 -2.76
C ALA A 52 -4.28 -2.84 -3.32
N VAL A 53 -2.99 -3.01 -3.63
CA VAL A 53 -2.16 -1.97 -4.27
C VAL A 53 -2.75 -1.54 -5.61
N TRP A 54 -3.10 -2.51 -6.45
CA TRP A 54 -3.69 -2.21 -7.76
C TRP A 54 -5.08 -1.59 -7.66
N GLU A 55 -5.88 -1.99 -6.68
CA GLU A 55 -7.17 -1.37 -6.40
C GLU A 55 -7.01 0.10 -5.99
N LEU A 56 -6.06 0.42 -5.10
CA LEU A 56 -5.76 1.80 -4.70
C LEU A 56 -5.34 2.68 -5.89
N ILE A 57 -4.50 2.15 -6.77
CA ILE A 57 -4.08 2.85 -7.99
C ILE A 57 -5.26 3.07 -8.93
N LYS A 58 -6.08 2.04 -9.14
CA LYS A 58 -7.29 2.12 -9.99
C LYS A 58 -8.30 3.16 -9.48
N GLN A 59 -8.43 3.28 -8.15
CA GLN A 59 -9.32 4.25 -7.51
C GLN A 59 -8.75 5.66 -7.43
N GLY A 60 -7.49 5.87 -7.83
CA GLY A 60 -6.83 7.17 -7.73
C GLY A 60 -6.45 7.58 -6.31
N TRP A 61 -6.46 6.65 -5.35
CA TRP A 61 -6.00 6.89 -3.97
C TRP A 61 -4.49 6.72 -3.83
N SER A 62 -3.83 6.24 -4.87
CA SER A 62 -2.39 6.16 -4.97
C SER A 62 -1.95 6.25 -6.43
N VAL A 63 -0.71 6.68 -6.64
CA VAL A 63 -0.13 6.85 -7.97
C VAL A 63 1.25 6.20 -8.03
N ILE A 64 1.64 5.79 -9.23
CA ILE A 64 3.00 5.33 -9.50
C ILE A 64 3.83 6.56 -9.84
N HIS A 65 4.81 6.87 -8.99
CA HIS A 65 5.73 7.97 -9.22
C HIS A 65 6.58 7.71 -10.47
N PRO A 66 6.75 8.69 -11.37
CA PRO A 66 7.41 8.45 -12.66
C PRO A 66 8.89 8.10 -12.53
N HIS A 67 9.55 8.56 -11.46
CA HIS A 67 10.96 8.26 -11.23
C HIS A 67 11.18 6.79 -10.87
N SER A 68 12.15 6.16 -11.55
CA SER A 68 12.55 4.79 -11.27
C SER A 68 13.93 4.73 -10.62
N GLN A 69 14.10 3.77 -9.72
CA GLN A 69 15.36 3.48 -9.05
C GLN A 69 15.69 1.99 -9.14
N VAL A 70 16.96 1.63 -8.98
CA VAL A 70 17.39 0.23 -9.01
C VAL A 70 17.36 -0.34 -7.60
N MET A 71 16.60 -1.41 -7.40
CA MET A 71 16.47 -2.11 -6.11
C MET A 71 16.72 -3.60 -6.26
N SER A 72 16.98 -4.26 -5.12
CA SER A 72 17.31 -5.68 -5.10
C SER A 72 16.37 -6.50 -4.21
N TYR A 73 16.13 -7.75 -4.60
CA TYR A 73 15.46 -8.79 -3.81
C TYR A 73 16.17 -10.12 -4.04
N GLY A 74 16.85 -10.66 -3.02
CA GLY A 74 17.72 -11.81 -3.19
C GLY A 74 18.80 -11.53 -4.24
N THR A 75 18.83 -12.32 -5.32
CA THR A 75 19.73 -12.13 -6.47
C THR A 75 19.15 -11.25 -7.57
N LEU A 76 17.86 -10.92 -7.52
CA LEU A 76 17.20 -10.06 -8.49
C LEU A 76 17.61 -8.60 -8.25
N ARG A 77 18.07 -7.92 -9.30
CA ARG A 77 18.29 -6.47 -9.32
C ARG A 77 17.52 -5.88 -10.50
N THR A 78 16.57 -5.00 -10.22
CA THR A 78 15.63 -4.49 -11.24
C THR A 78 15.28 -3.02 -10.98
N ARG A 79 14.75 -2.35 -12.01
CA ARG A 79 14.22 -0.99 -11.88
C ARG A 79 12.82 -1.06 -11.31
N VAL A 80 12.54 -0.20 -10.36
CA VAL A 80 11.25 -0.07 -9.71
C VAL A 80 10.81 1.38 -9.64
N GLN A 81 9.51 1.61 -9.57
CA GLN A 81 8.89 2.90 -9.30
C GLN A 81 8.19 2.86 -7.94
N LEU A 82 8.17 4.00 -7.25
CA LEU A 82 7.49 4.13 -5.96
C LEU A 82 5.97 4.26 -6.18
N MET A 83 5.19 3.60 -5.34
CA MET A 83 3.77 3.90 -5.17
C MET A 83 3.64 4.92 -4.05
N LEU A 84 2.98 6.04 -4.32
CA LEU A 84 2.73 7.09 -3.34
C LEU A 84 1.22 7.29 -3.16
N PRO A 85 0.71 7.47 -1.94
CA PRO A 85 -0.66 7.91 -1.71
C PRO A 85 -0.92 9.27 -2.36
N THR A 86 -2.14 9.48 -2.85
CA THR A 86 -2.63 10.82 -3.23
C THR A 86 -3.18 11.56 -2.00
N GLU A 87 -3.47 12.84 -2.17
CA GLU A 87 -4.13 13.63 -1.12
C GLU A 87 -5.49 13.02 -0.74
N GLU A 88 -6.31 12.67 -1.73
CA GLU A 88 -7.60 12.02 -1.52
C GLU A 88 -7.46 10.66 -0.82
N GLY A 89 -6.41 9.90 -1.16
CA GLY A 89 -6.10 8.65 -0.46
C GLY A 89 -5.74 8.87 1.01
N LEU A 90 -4.93 9.88 1.31
CA LEU A 90 -4.57 10.22 2.69
C LEU A 90 -5.77 10.72 3.50
N GLU A 91 -6.66 11.50 2.90
CA GLU A 91 -7.92 11.93 3.52
C GLU A 91 -8.83 10.74 3.84
N ALA A 92 -9.00 9.82 2.89
CA ALA A 92 -9.78 8.60 3.08
C ALA A 92 -9.20 7.73 4.21
N LEU A 93 -7.87 7.60 4.27
CA LEU A 93 -7.17 6.89 5.34
C LEU A 93 -7.39 7.57 6.70
N ALA A 94 -7.26 8.89 6.78
CA ALA A 94 -7.47 9.65 8.01
C ALA A 94 -8.90 9.45 8.55
N TRP A 95 -9.90 9.53 7.67
CA TRP A 95 -11.29 9.27 8.02
C TRP A 95 -11.49 7.85 8.56
N TRP A 96 -10.95 6.85 7.87
CA TRP A 96 -11.02 5.45 8.30
C TRP A 96 -10.40 5.22 9.69
N LEU A 97 -9.23 5.81 9.93
CA LEU A 97 -8.54 5.70 11.23
C LEU A 97 -9.33 6.38 12.36
N MET A 98 -10.03 7.49 12.08
CA MET A 98 -10.89 8.14 13.08
C MET A 98 -12.10 7.27 13.43
N VAL A 99 -12.82 6.76 12.43
CA VAL A 99 -14.02 5.94 12.66
C VAL A 99 -13.67 4.62 13.37
N THR A 100 -12.60 3.94 12.95
CA THR A 100 -12.21 2.65 13.55
C THR A 100 -11.56 2.77 14.94
N LYS A 101 -10.97 3.93 15.28
CA LYS A 101 -10.55 4.20 16.66
C LYS A 101 -11.76 4.45 17.57
N THR A 102 -12.78 5.14 17.07
CA THR A 102 -13.98 5.48 17.85
C THR A 102 -14.78 4.23 18.22
N ASP A 103 -14.87 3.24 17.31
CA ASP A 103 -15.52 1.95 17.57
C ASP A 103 -14.88 1.13 18.71
N ARG A 104 -13.60 1.37 19.05
CA ARG A 104 -12.91 0.66 20.13
C ARG A 104 -13.16 1.26 21.52
N VAL A 105 -13.63 2.52 21.59
CA VAL A 105 -13.83 3.23 22.85
C VAL A 105 -15.31 3.20 23.30
N GLY A 106 -16.25 2.99 22.36
CA GLY A 106 -17.69 2.93 22.66
C GLY A 106 -18.23 1.55 23.12
N GLY A 107 -17.35 0.60 23.45
CA GLY A 107 -17.72 -0.77 23.85
C GLY A 107 -17.77 -1.03 25.36
N GLU A 108 -17.59 0.00 26.19
CA GLU A 108 -17.82 -0.05 27.63
C GLU A 108 -18.86 1.02 27.99
N GLY A 109 -20.11 0.59 28.15
CA GLY A 109 -21.25 1.40 28.56
C GLY A 109 -22.49 0.56 28.79
#